data_AF-A0A661CF47-F1
#
_entry.id   AF-A0A661CF47-F1
#
_cell.length_a   1.000
_cell.length_b   1.000
_cell.length_c   1.000
_cell.angle_alpha   90.00
_cell.angle_beta   90.00
_cell.angle_gamma   90.00
#
_symmetry.space_group_name_H-M   'P 1'
#
loop_
_entity.id
_entity.type
_entity.pdbx_description
1 polymer ?
#
loop_
_entity_poly.entity_id
_entity_poly.type
_entity_poly.pdbx_seq_one_letter_code
_entity_poly.pdbx_strand_id
1 'polypeptide(L)' 'GVEKAALVLGKYLTPGLYVSYGIGLFDGSNVLRMRYDLTKRLTLETETGTQSGVDLRYTLER' A
#
# COMPACT_ATOMS: atom_id res chain seq x y z
N GLY A 1 -17.64 6.95 -16.56
CA GLY A 1 -16.84 6.55 -15.38
C GLY A 1 -15.49 7.18 -15.54
N VAL A 2 -15.11 8.09 -14.65
CA VAL A 2 -13.82 8.78 -14.76
C VAL A 2 -12.69 7.77 -14.57
N GLU A 3 -11.87 7.60 -15.59
CA GLU A 3 -10.60 6.89 -15.48
C GLU A 3 -9.75 7.60 -14.43
N LYS A 4 -9.50 6.91 -13.31
CA LYS A 4 -8.59 7.42 -12.28
C LYS A 4 -7.16 7.11 -12.74
N ALA A 5 -6.54 8.06 -13.44
CA ALA A 5 -5.10 8.00 -13.67
C ALA A 5 -4.36 8.46 -12.42
N ALA A 6 -3.40 7.66 -11.96
CA ALA A 6 -2.55 7.98 -10.83
C ALA A 6 -1.10 7.62 -11.16
N LEU A 7 -0.17 8.46 -10.71
CA LEU A 7 1.26 8.16 -10.72
C LEU A 7 1.61 7.49 -9.40
N VAL A 8 2.20 6.29 -9.44
CA VAL A 8 2.61 5.54 -8.25
C VAL A 8 4.11 5.35 -8.24
N LEU A 9 4.74 5.71 -7.13
CA LEU A 9 6.16 5.50 -6.88
C LEU A 9 6.31 4.55 -5.70
N GLY A 10 7.03 3.44 -5.89
CA GLY A 10 7.20 2.39 -4.88
C GLY A 10 8.66 2.02 -4.67
N LYS A 11 9.03 1.69 -3.43
CA LYS A 11 10.36 1.22 -3.07
C LYS A 11 10.32 0.22 -1.92
N TYR A 12 11.20 -0.77 -2.00
CA TYR A 12 11.54 -1.63 -0.87
C TYR A 12 12.60 -0.94 0.00
N LEU A 13 12.25 -0.65 1.25
CA LEU A 13 13.18 -0.09 2.24
C LEU A 13 13.96 -1.20 2.95
N THR A 14 13.34 -2.36 3.11
CA THR A 14 13.96 -3.60 3.58
C THR A 14 13.36 -4.77 2.77
N PRO A 15 13.93 -5.99 2.83
CA PRO A 15 13.37 -7.14 2.12
C PRO A 15 11.91 -7.45 2.47
N GLY A 16 11.42 -7.01 3.64
CA GLY A 16 10.04 -7.19 4.08
C GLY A 16 9.22 -5.90 4.18
N LEU A 17 9.79 -4.73 3.90
CA LEU A 17 9.10 -3.44 3.98
C LEU A 17 9.03 -2.76 2.63
N TYR A 18 7.83 -2.73 2.06
CA TYR A 18 7.50 -2.00 0.85
C TYR A 18 6.73 -0.73 1.20
N VAL A 19 7.14 0.39 0.63
CA VAL A 19 6.44 1.67 0.77
C VAL A 19 6.18 2.23 -0.62
N SER A 20 4.97 2.71 -0.85
CA SER A 20 4.57 3.35 -2.09
C SER A 20 3.71 4.58 -1.85
N TYR A 21 3.84 5.53 -2.75
CA TYR A 21 3.10 6.78 -2.75
C TYR A 21 2.45 7.00 -4.12
N GLY A 22 1.14 7.13 -4.13
CA GLY A 22 0.31 7.38 -5.29
C GLY A 22 -0.24 8.79 -5.29
N ILE A 23 -0.17 9.47 -6.44
CA ILE A 23 -0.74 10.79 -6.65
C ILE A 23 -1.76 10.69 -7.80
N GLY A 24 -3.01 11.01 -7.52
CA GLY A 24 -4.07 11.12 -8.52
C GLY A 24 -3.84 12.32 -9.43
N LEU A 25 -3.77 12.08 -10.74
CA LEU A 25 -3.43 13.11 -11.73
C LEU A 25 -4.59 14.08 -12.00
N PHE A 26 -5.81 13.70 -11.64
CA PHE A 26 -7.03 14.48 -11.91
C PHE A 26 -7.66 15.10 -10.67
N ASP A 27 -7.65 14.39 -9.54
CA ASP A 27 -8.26 14.83 -8.29
C ASP A 27 -7.25 15.30 -7.24
N GLY A 28 -5.94 15.19 -7.52
CA GLY A 28 -4.88 15.55 -6.57
C GLY A 28 -4.87 14.68 -5.31
N SER A 29 -5.55 13.54 -5.33
CA SER A 29 -5.59 12.62 -4.19
C SER A 29 -4.20 12.04 -3.94
N ASN A 30 -3.80 11.97 -2.68
CA ASN A 30 -2.52 11.40 -2.28
C ASN A 30 -2.77 10.15 -1.45
N VAL A 31 -2.19 9.02 -1.86
CA VAL A 31 -2.35 7.74 -1.20
C VAL A 31 -0.97 7.19 -0.85
N LEU A 32 -0.67 7.10 0.44
CA LEU A 32 0.49 6.39 0.97
C LEU A 32 0.07 4.97 1.30
N ARG A 33 0.76 3.98 0.75
CA ARG A 33 0.59 2.58 1.10
C ARG A 33 1.89 1.99 1.60
N MET A 34 1.83 1.32 2.74
CA MET A 34 2.95 0.60 3.33
C MET A 34 2.53 -0.85 3.55
N ARG A 35 3.41 -1.77 3.18
CA ARG A 35 3.24 -3.20 3.39
C ARG A 35 4.48 -3.73 4.11
N TYR A 36 4.25 -4.38 5.25
CA TYR A 36 5.30 -4.96 6.06
C TYR A 36 5.04 -6.44 6.36
N ASP A 37 5.98 -7.29 5.97
CA ASP A 37 5.95 -8.71 6.30
C ASP A 37 6.49 -8.90 7.73
N LEU A 38 5.58 -8.97 8.70
CA LEU A 38 5.89 -9.19 10.13
C LEU A 38 6.51 -10.57 10.36
N THR A 39 6.03 -11.57 9.63
CA THR A 39 6.59 -12.93 9.58
C THR A 39 6.41 -13.51 8.18
N LYS A 40 6.95 -14.71 7.91
CA LYS A 40 6.71 -15.42 6.63
C LYS A 40 5.24 -15.66 6.30
N ARG A 41 4.35 -15.58 7.30
CA ARG A 41 2.92 -15.87 7.18
C ARG A 41 2.04 -14.67 7.54
N LEU A 42 2.60 -13.58 8.06
CA LEU A 42 1.84 -12.44 8.54
C LEU A 42 2.33 -11.17 7.85
N THR A 43 1.45 -10.52 7.12
CA THR A 43 1.68 -9.25 6.44
C THR A 43 0.74 -8.21 7.02
N LEU A 44 1.29 -7.07 7.39
CA LEU A 44 0.57 -5.86 7.74
C LEU A 44 0.53 -4.96 6.51
N GLU A 45 -0.65 -4.45 6.17
CA GLU A 45 -0.83 -3.47 5.12
C GLU A 45 -1.53 -2.23 5.71
N THR A 46 -1.03 -1.06 5.38
CA THR A 46 -1.61 0.20 5.82
C THR A 46 -1.75 1.11 4.62
N GLU A 47 -2.92 1.72 4.47
CA GLU A 47 -3.18 2.74 3.47
C GLU A 47 -3.61 4.03 4.17
N THR A 48 -3.15 5.17 3.65
CA THR A 48 -3.48 6.49 4.19
C THR A 48 -3.62 7.47 3.04
N GLY A 49 -4.64 8.32 3.07
CA GLY A 49 -4.95 9.24 1.97
C GLY A 49 -6.41 9.65 2.01
N THR A 50 -7.08 9.58 0.86
CA THR A 50 -8.53 9.78 0.78
C THR A 50 -9.31 8.78 1.64
N GLN A 51 -8.79 7.56 1.78
CA GLN A 51 -9.25 6.57 2.75
C GLN A 51 -8.03 6.12 3.55
N SER A 52 -8.24 5.90 4.85
CA SER A 52 -7.18 5.43 5.75
C SER A 52 -7.64 4.16 6.43
N GLY A 53 -6.78 3.15 6.43
CA GLY A 53 -7.11 1.82 6.90
C GLY A 53 -5.87 1.01 7.20
N VAL A 54 -6.04 0.00 8.04
CA VAL A 54 -5.01 -0.96 8.41
C VAL A 54 -5.59 -2.35 8.29
N ASP A 55 -4.92 -3.19 7.52
CA ASP A 55 -5.28 -4.57 7.26
C ASP A 55 -4.17 -5.52 7.71
N LEU A 56 -4.56 -6.62 8.32
CA LEU A 56 -3.66 -7.70 8.72
C LEU A 56 -4.01 -8.96 7.94
N ARG A 57 -3.03 -9.51 7.22
CA ARG A 57 -3.19 -10.71 6.39
C ARG A 57 -2.35 -11.85 6.94
N TYR A 58 -3.01 -12.94 7.31
CA TYR A 58 -2.37 -14.19 7.70
C TYR A 58 -2.52 -15.25 6.61
N THR A 59 -1.42 -15.86 6.19
CA THR A 59 -1.38 -16.88 5.13
C THR A 59 -1.09 -18.25 5.74
N LEU A 60 -1.99 -19.20 5.50
CA LEU A 60 -1.84 -20.61 5.88
C LEU A 60 -1.37 -21.41 4.66
N GLU A 61 -0.08 -21.74 4.61
CA GLU A 61 0.48 -22.67 3.63
C GLU A 61 0.24 -24.11 4.16
N ARG A 62 -0.32 -24.99 3.32
CA ARG A 62 -0.68 -26.37 3.66
C ARG A 62 0.35 -27.37 3.14
#